data_AF-A0A8X8W8Q8-F1
#
_entry.id   AF-A0A8X8W8Q8-F1
#
_cell.length_a   1.000
_cell.length_b   1.000
_cell.length_c   1.000
_cell.angle_alpha   90.00
_cell.angle_beta   90.00
_cell.angle_gamma   90.00
#
_symmetry.space_group_name_H-M   'P 1'
#
loop_
_entity.id
_entity.type
_entity.pdbx_description
1 polymer ?
#
loop_
_entity_poly.entity_id
_entity_poly.type
_entity_poly.pdbx_seq_one_letter_code
_entity_poly.pdbx_strand_id
1 'polypeptide(L)'
;MASNTIQNPNIEQGEDLEQEFDYSKRSQWLRAAVLGANDGLISTASLMMGVGAVKHAIKAMVLAGFAGLVAGACSMAIGEFVSVYSQLDIELAQLRRDEKRAGVVTSEEEKREGKATARVLVGGWLAMALTFGLTKLIGSKGL
;
A
#
# COMPACT_ATOMS: atom_id res chain seq x y z
N MET A 1 -19.05 -32.02 62.14
CA MET A 1 -19.27 -30.62 62.57
C MET A 1 -18.79 -29.74 61.42
N ALA A 2 -19.53 -29.63 60.30
CA ALA A 2 -20.84 -29.00 60.09
C ALA A 2 -20.78 -27.47 60.29
N SER A 3 -20.70 -26.78 59.14
CA SER A 3 -21.18 -25.43 58.77
C SER A 3 -20.36 -25.05 57.53
N ASN A 4 -20.78 -25.21 56.27
CA ASN A 4 -22.07 -24.96 55.62
C ASN A 4 -22.60 -23.54 55.82
N THR A 5 -22.31 -22.67 54.85
CA THR A 5 -23.27 -21.67 54.39
C THR A 5 -23.20 -21.68 52.87
N ILE A 6 -24.20 -22.33 52.30
CA ILE A 6 -24.62 -22.20 50.91
C ILE A 6 -25.16 -20.78 50.73
N GLN A 7 -24.76 -20.08 49.67
CA GLN A 7 -25.66 -19.18 48.96
C GLN A 7 -25.29 -19.18 47.47
N ASN A 8 -26.09 -19.92 46.71
CA ASN A 8 -26.27 -19.88 45.26
C ASN A 8 -27.10 -18.61 44.89
N PRO A 9 -27.67 -18.46 43.67
CA PRO A 9 -27.18 -18.30 42.28
C PRO A 9 -27.43 -16.85 41.73
N ASN A 10 -26.93 -16.56 40.53
CA ASN A 10 -27.38 -15.48 39.60
C ASN A 10 -27.29 -14.01 40.05
N ILE A 11 -26.25 -13.29 39.59
CA ILE A 11 -26.33 -11.84 39.32
C ILE A 11 -25.40 -11.56 38.11
N GLU A 12 -26.04 -11.37 36.94
CA GLU A 12 -25.63 -10.57 35.75
C GLU A 12 -24.35 -11.03 35.03
N GLN A 13 -24.38 -11.70 33.87
CA GLN A 13 -24.86 -11.14 32.60
C GLN A 13 -24.66 -9.62 32.47
N GLY A 14 -23.44 -9.15 32.73
CA GLY A 14 -22.89 -7.97 32.08
C GLY A 14 -22.18 -8.41 30.81
N GLU A 15 -22.85 -8.27 29.67
CA GLU A 15 -22.13 -8.07 28.43
C GLU A 15 -21.40 -6.74 28.56
N ASP A 16 -20.23 -6.77 29.18
CA ASP A 16 -19.30 -5.67 29.19
C ASP A 16 -18.74 -5.62 27.78
N LEU A 17 -19.50 -4.98 26.88
CA LEU A 17 -18.99 -4.38 25.66
C LEU A 17 -17.96 -3.33 26.09
N GLU A 18 -16.82 -3.76 26.63
CA GLU A 18 -15.61 -2.98 26.61
C GLU A 18 -15.39 -2.72 25.12
N GLN A 19 -15.85 -1.54 24.70
CA GLN A 19 -15.28 -0.86 23.56
C GLN A 19 -13.81 -0.70 23.89
N GLU A 20 -13.02 -1.75 23.65
CA GLU A 20 -11.57 -1.68 23.54
C GLU A 20 -11.35 -0.71 22.38
N PHE A 21 -11.26 0.56 22.74
CA PHE A 21 -11.12 1.64 21.80
C PHE A 21 -9.80 1.35 21.08
N ASP A 22 -9.90 0.94 19.82
CA ASP A 22 -8.76 0.39 19.07
C ASP A 22 -7.79 1.52 18.71
N TYR A 23 -6.99 1.93 19.69
CA TYR A 23 -5.99 2.99 19.58
C TYR A 23 -4.96 2.65 18.50
N SER A 24 -4.70 1.35 18.29
CA SER A 24 -3.83 0.82 17.24
C SER A 24 -4.38 1.16 15.85
N LYS A 25 -5.66 0.87 15.56
CA LYS A 25 -6.29 1.27 14.27
C LYS A 25 -6.30 2.77 14.06
N ARG A 26 -6.60 3.55 15.10
CA ARG A 26 -6.65 5.02 15.01
C ARG A 26 -5.26 5.61 14.74
N SER A 27 -4.22 5.06 15.39
CA SER A 27 -2.81 5.42 15.13
C SER A 27 -2.40 5.08 13.70
N GLN A 28 -2.81 3.91 13.19
CA GLN A 28 -2.47 3.45 11.85
C GLN A 28 -3.12 4.28 10.74
N TRP A 29 -4.39 4.65 10.92
CA TRP A 29 -5.09 5.57 10.02
C TRP A 29 -4.51 6.99 10.08
N LEU A 30 -4.18 7.48 11.28
CA LEU A 30 -3.53 8.78 11.45
C LEU A 30 -2.16 8.82 10.76
N ARG A 31 -1.36 7.76 10.88
CA ARG A 31 -0.07 7.63 10.20
C ARG A 31 -0.24 7.67 8.68
N ALA A 32 -1.19 6.91 8.14
CA ALA A 32 -1.48 6.91 6.71
C ALA A 32 -1.94 8.29 6.23
N ALA A 33 -2.80 8.97 7.00
CA ALA A 33 -3.28 10.31 6.68
C ALA A 33 -2.16 11.37 6.71
N VAL A 34 -1.29 11.34 7.72
CA VAL A 34 -0.18 12.30 7.86
C VAL A 34 0.87 12.07 6.76
N LEU A 35 1.26 10.82 6.51
CA LEU A 35 2.20 10.51 5.43
C LEU A 35 1.61 10.87 4.06
N GLY A 36 0.33 10.59 3.84
CA GLY A 36 -0.36 10.95 2.60
C GLY A 36 -0.47 12.45 2.38
N ALA A 37 -0.74 13.22 3.43
CA ALA A 37 -0.77 14.67 3.37
C ALA A 37 0.63 15.26 3.07
N ASN A 38 1.67 14.74 3.72
CA ASN A 38 3.05 15.15 3.50
C ASN A 38 3.48 14.88 2.05
N ASP A 39 3.26 13.65 1.58
CA ASP A 39 3.67 13.24 0.23
C ASP A 39 2.85 13.96 -0.84
N GLY A 40 1.55 14.19 -0.59
CA GLY A 40 0.67 14.94 -1.47
C GLY A 40 1.08 16.40 -1.62
N LEU A 41 1.34 17.11 -0.53
CA LEU A 41 1.75 18.52 -0.57
C LEU A 41 3.12 18.70 -1.22
N ILE A 42 4.12 17.93 -0.78
CA ILE A 42 5.48 18.05 -1.31
C ILE A 42 5.54 17.68 -2.79
N SER A 43 4.89 16.59 -3.19
CA SER A 43 4.93 16.13 -4.58
C SER A 43 4.19 17.10 -5.51
N THR A 44 3.03 17.62 -5.11
CA THR A 44 2.28 18.58 -5.93
C THR A 44 2.99 19.93 -6.03
N ALA A 45 3.57 20.43 -4.94
CA ALA A 45 4.34 21.68 -4.94
C ALA A 45 5.61 21.56 -5.81
N SER A 46 6.36 20.46 -5.67
CA SER A 46 7.55 20.17 -6.48
C SER A 46 7.20 20.04 -7.96
N LEU A 47 6.12 19.32 -8.28
CA LEU A 47 5.64 19.18 -9.66
C LEU A 47 5.22 20.54 -10.25
N MET A 48 4.47 21.35 -9.51
CA MET A 48 4.07 22.69 -9.94
C MET A 48 5.27 23.62 -10.18
N MET A 49 6.28 23.59 -9.30
CA MET A 49 7.54 24.31 -9.51
C MET A 49 8.26 23.84 -10.78
N GLY A 50 8.36 22.52 -11.00
CA GLY A 50 9.01 21.95 -12.18
C GLY A 50 8.30 22.33 -13.49
N VAL A 51 6.96 22.27 -13.50
CA VAL A 51 6.15 22.70 -14.65
C VAL A 51 6.28 24.20 -14.88
N GLY A 52 6.29 25.01 -13.81
CA GLY A 52 6.46 26.46 -13.87
C GLY A 52 7.81 26.91 -14.43
N ALA A 53 8.86 26.11 -14.25
CA ALA A 53 10.18 26.36 -14.81
C ALA A 53 10.22 26.21 -16.34
N VAL A 54 9.33 25.38 -16.93
CA VAL A 54 9.27 25.12 -18.37
C VAL A 54 8.15 25.93 -19.06
N LYS A 55 7.03 26.15 -18.36
CA LYS A 55 5.88 26.92 -18.86
C LYS A 55 5.43 27.96 -17.85
N HIS A 56 5.46 29.24 -18.25
CA HIS A 56 5.01 30.37 -17.43
C HIS A 56 3.48 30.53 -17.31
N ALA A 57 2.70 29.57 -17.82
CA ALA A 57 1.23 29.63 -17.77
C ALA A 57 0.68 29.02 -16.48
N ILE A 58 0.04 29.84 -15.64
CA ILE A 58 -0.58 29.41 -14.37
C ILE A 58 -1.58 28.28 -14.58
N LYS A 59 -2.38 28.33 -15.67
CA LYS A 59 -3.33 27.27 -16.03
C LYS A 59 -2.66 25.90 -16.19
N ALA A 60 -1.45 25.85 -16.74
CA ALA A 60 -0.71 24.61 -16.93
C ALA A 60 -0.18 24.06 -15.59
N MET A 61 0.32 24.94 -14.70
CA MET A 61 0.76 24.55 -13.36
C MET A 61 -0.40 23.98 -12.52
N VAL A 62 -1.55 24.66 -12.50
CA VAL A 62 -2.73 24.22 -11.74
C VAL A 62 -3.27 22.89 -12.26
N LEU A 63 -3.39 22.74 -13.59
CA LEU A 63 -3.87 21.49 -14.19
C LEU A 63 -2.93 20.32 -13.90
N ALA A 64 -1.61 20.54 -14.03
CA ALA A 64 -0.61 19.50 -13.76
C ALA A 64 -0.56 19.12 -12.27
N GLY A 65 -0.62 20.10 -11.36
CA GLY A 65 -0.66 19.82 -9.92
C GLY A 65 -1.93 19.09 -9.50
N PHE A 66 -3.10 19.46 -10.06
CA PHE A 66 -4.36 18.74 -9.79
C PHE A 66 -4.33 17.31 -10.33
N ALA A 67 -3.86 17.12 -11.56
CA ALA A 67 -3.70 15.78 -12.14
C ALA A 67 -2.72 14.92 -11.33
N GLY A 68 -1.60 15.51 -10.88
CA GLY A 68 -0.62 14.86 -10.02
C GLY A 68 -1.18 14.49 -8.64
N LEU A 69 -2.02 15.36 -8.05
CA LEU A 69 -2.69 15.08 -6.78
C LEU A 69 -3.63 13.88 -6.90
N VAL A 70 -4.50 13.86 -7.92
CA VAL A 70 -5.44 12.75 -8.15
C VAL A 70 -4.68 11.45 -8.42
N ALA A 71 -3.66 11.50 -9.28
CA ALA A 71 -2.81 10.34 -9.56
C ALA A 71 -2.09 9.83 -8.29
N GLY A 72 -1.55 10.75 -7.47
CA GLY A 72 -0.89 10.41 -6.21
C GLY A 72 -1.83 9.78 -5.19
N ALA A 73 -3.04 10.34 -5.02
CA ALA A 73 -4.05 9.80 -4.13
C ALA A 73 -4.51 8.39 -4.56
N CYS A 74 -4.78 8.19 -5.86
CA CYS A 74 -5.11 6.87 -6.40
C CYS A 74 -3.98 5.86 -6.20
N SER A 75 -2.73 6.26 -6.45
CA SER A 75 -1.56 5.40 -6.24
C SER A 75 -1.41 4.98 -4.78
N MET A 76 -1.60 5.91 -3.84
CA MET A 76 -1.52 5.61 -2.41
C MET A 76 -2.63 4.64 -1.97
N ALA A 77 -3.86 4.84 -2.46
CA ALA A 77 -4.97 3.93 -2.18
C ALA A 77 -4.72 2.52 -2.74
N ILE A 78 -4.25 2.43 -3.99
CA ILE A 78 -3.90 1.15 -4.62
C ILE A 78 -2.71 0.49 -3.93
N GLY A 79 -1.72 1.27 -3.51
CA GLY A 79 -0.53 0.81 -2.81
C GLY A 79 -0.87 0.19 -1.45
N GLU A 80 -1.75 0.84 -0.66
CA GLU A 80 -2.24 0.27 0.60
C GLU A 80 -3.04 -1.02 0.36
N PHE A 81 -3.89 -1.07 -0.68
CA PHE A 81 -4.62 -2.29 -1.03
C PHE A 81 -3.69 -3.45 -1.39
N VAL A 82 -2.69 -3.21 -2.24
CA VAL A 82 -1.69 -4.22 -2.61
C VAL A 82 -0.85 -4.62 -1.40
N SER A 83 -0.49 -3.69 -0.52
CA SER A 83 0.31 -3.96 0.67
C SER A 83 -0.41 -4.88 1.66
N VAL A 84 -1.70 -4.65 1.89
CA VAL A 84 -2.53 -5.54 2.73
C VAL A 84 -2.66 -6.92 2.09
N TYR A 85 -2.84 -6.98 0.77
CA TYR A 85 -2.89 -8.25 0.04
C TYR A 85 -1.56 -9.02 0.15
N SER A 86 -0.41 -8.35 0.02
CA SER A 86 0.90 -8.99 0.18
C SER A 86 1.16 -9.49 1.61
N GLN A 87 0.70 -8.78 2.64
CA GLN A 87 0.81 -9.25 4.03
C GLN A 87 0.01 -10.54 4.24
N LEU A 88 -1.21 -10.59 3.71
CA LEU A 88 -2.05 -11.80 3.73
C LEU A 88 -1.39 -12.96 2.96
N ASP A 89 -0.80 -12.68 1.80
CA ASP A 89 -0.14 -13.70 0.98
C ASP A 89 1.10 -14.29 1.68
N ILE A 90 1.89 -13.44 2.37
CA ILE A 90 3.02 -13.88 3.19
C ILE A 90 2.53 -14.73 4.37
N GLU A 91 1.48 -14.31 5.07
CA GLU A 91 0.92 -15.06 6.19
C GLU A 91 0.43 -16.46 5.75
N LEU A 92 -0.30 -16.53 4.64
CA LEU A 92 -0.74 -17.79 4.04
C LEU A 92 0.44 -18.65 3.56
N ALA A 93 1.47 -18.03 3.00
CA ALA A 93 2.69 -18.72 2.61
C ALA A 93 3.46 -19.27 3.82
N GLN A 94 3.47 -18.55 4.94
CA GLN A 94 4.05 -19.01 6.21
C GLN A 94 3.25 -20.18 6.79
N LEU A 95 1.92 -20.10 6.83
CA LEU A 95 1.07 -21.23 7.24
C LEU A 95 1.33 -22.47 6.38
N ARG A 96 1.40 -22.33 5.05
CA ARG A 96 1.73 -23.44 4.14
C ARG A 96 3.13 -23.99 4.37
N ARG A 97 4.10 -23.14 4.73
CA ARG A 97 5.47 -23.59 5.09
C ARG A 97 5.45 -24.36 6.41
N ASP A 98 4.69 -23.93 7.39
CA ASP A 98 4.54 -24.62 8.67
C ASP A 98 3.80 -25.97 8.52
N GLU A 99 2.76 -26.03 7.68
CA GLU A 99 2.11 -27.29 7.25
C GLU A 99 3.08 -28.20 6.48
N LYS A 100 3.89 -27.65 5.56
CA LYS A 100 4.97 -28.40 4.88
C LYS A 100 5.99 -28.95 5.87
N ARG A 101 6.32 -28.18 6.92
CA ARG A 101 7.25 -28.59 8.00
C ARG A 101 6.66 -29.66 8.91
N ALA A 102 5.33 -29.73 9.01
CA ALA A 102 4.58 -30.76 9.73
C ALA A 102 4.38 -32.08 8.93
N GLY A 103 4.86 -32.17 7.67
CA GLY A 103 5.05 -33.45 6.97
C GLY A 103 4.23 -33.70 5.70
N VAL A 104 3.86 -32.68 4.91
CA VAL A 104 3.27 -32.87 3.57
C VAL A 104 4.15 -32.18 2.51
N VAL A 105 4.58 -32.94 1.50
CA VAL A 105 5.77 -32.70 0.66
C VAL A 105 5.61 -31.57 -0.38
N THR A 106 6.68 -30.79 -0.61
CA THR A 106 7.48 -30.68 -1.88
C THR A 106 8.08 -29.29 -2.09
N SER A 107 9.40 -29.31 -2.16
CA SER A 107 10.29 -28.17 -2.29
C SER A 107 10.45 -27.76 -3.76
N GLU A 108 9.50 -27.02 -4.35
CA GLU A 108 9.69 -26.48 -5.72
C GLU A 108 9.31 -25.00 -5.93
N GLU A 109 8.70 -24.31 -4.96
CA GLU A 109 8.12 -22.98 -5.22
C GLU A 109 9.11 -21.80 -5.07
N GLU A 110 10.21 -21.95 -4.34
CA GLU A 110 11.08 -20.82 -3.97
C GLU A 110 11.95 -20.28 -5.14
N LYS A 111 12.10 -21.02 -6.25
CA LYS A 111 12.93 -20.58 -7.40
C LYS A 111 12.19 -19.77 -8.48
N ARG A 112 10.86 -19.59 -8.36
CA ARG A 112 10.04 -18.96 -9.42
C ARG A 112 9.86 -17.45 -9.24
N GLU A 113 9.87 -16.94 -8.01
CA GLU A 113 9.64 -15.51 -7.72
C GLU A 113 10.79 -14.59 -8.16
N GLY A 114 12.04 -14.98 -7.89
CA GLY A 114 13.20 -14.15 -8.25
C GLY A 114 13.35 -13.91 -9.76
N LYS A 115 12.91 -14.89 -10.57
CA LYS A 115 12.89 -14.74 -12.03
C LYS A 115 11.78 -13.80 -12.47
N ALA A 116 10.59 -13.89 -11.88
CA ALA A 116 9.43 -13.07 -12.25
C ALA A 116 9.68 -11.57 -12.00
N THR A 117 10.23 -11.21 -10.86
CA THR A 117 10.57 -9.82 -10.52
C THR A 117 11.62 -9.25 -11.48
N ALA A 118 12.63 -10.04 -11.86
CA ALA A 118 13.64 -9.62 -12.81
C ALA A 118 13.08 -9.35 -14.22
N ARG A 119 12.18 -10.20 -14.75
CA ARG A 119 11.54 -9.96 -16.07
C ARG A 119 10.62 -8.75 -16.06
N VAL A 120 9.89 -8.52 -14.96
CA VAL A 120 8.97 -7.37 -14.86
C VAL A 120 9.76 -6.07 -14.79
N LEU A 121 10.87 -6.04 -14.04
CA LEU A 121 11.77 -4.88 -14.00
C LEU A 121 12.44 -4.61 -15.34
N VAL A 122 13.01 -5.63 -15.99
CA VAL A 122 13.65 -5.50 -17.32
C VAL A 122 12.63 -5.09 -18.38
N GLY A 123 11.44 -5.70 -18.38
CA GLY A 123 10.36 -5.36 -19.29
C GLY A 123 9.83 -3.93 -19.08
N GLY A 124 9.68 -3.50 -17.83
CA GLY A 124 9.26 -2.15 -17.47
C GLY A 124 10.26 -1.08 -17.90
N TRP A 125 11.56 -1.30 -17.66
CA TRP A 125 12.62 -0.39 -18.11
C TRP A 125 12.72 -0.32 -19.63
N LEU A 126 12.60 -1.46 -20.32
CA LEU A 126 12.63 -1.51 -21.78
C LEU A 126 11.42 -0.81 -22.40
N ALA A 127 10.23 -1.01 -21.84
CA ALA A 127 9.01 -0.34 -22.27
C ALA A 127 9.10 1.17 -22.08
N MET A 128 9.64 1.64 -20.95
CA MET A 128 9.88 3.06 -20.66
C MET A 128 10.93 3.67 -21.61
N ALA A 129 12.02 2.95 -21.89
CA ALA A 129 13.03 3.39 -22.85
C ALA A 129 12.45 3.49 -24.27
N LEU A 130 11.59 2.55 -24.65
CA LEU A 130 10.96 2.52 -25.97
C LEU A 130 9.94 3.66 -26.13
N THR A 131 9.05 3.88 -25.15
CA THR A 131 8.09 5.00 -25.18
C THR A 131 8.78 6.35 -25.12
N PHE A 132 9.82 6.50 -24.29
CA PHE A 132 10.62 7.73 -24.25
C PHE A 132 11.39 7.97 -25.56
N GLY A 133 11.99 6.93 -26.13
CA GLY A 133 12.70 6.99 -27.41
C GLY A 133 11.80 7.36 -28.59
N LEU A 134 10.60 6.77 -28.68
CA LEU A 134 9.62 7.10 -29.72
C LEU A 134 9.11 8.53 -29.58
N THR A 135 8.83 8.96 -28.35
CA THR A 135 8.38 10.33 -28.06
C THR A 135 9.44 11.36 -28.47
N LYS A 136 10.72 11.07 -28.23
CA LYS A 136 11.82 11.96 -28.66
C LYS A 136 12.03 11.96 -30.17
N LEU A 137 11.76 10.85 -30.86
CA LEU A 137 11.88 10.74 -32.32
C LEU A 137 10.78 11.54 -33.05
N ILE A 138 9.56 11.57 -32.49
CA ILE A 138 8.47 12.44 -32.99
C ILE A 138 8.80 13.92 -32.74
N GLY A 139 9.38 14.27 -31.58
CA GLY A 139 9.75 15.65 -31.25
C GLY A 139 10.95 16.23 -32.03
N SER A 140 11.81 15.38 -32.60
CA SER A 140 13.05 15.82 -33.28
C SER A 140 12.88 16.18 -34.76
N LYS A 141 11.69 15.99 -35.35
CA LYS A 141 11.38 16.35 -36.76
C LYS A 141 10.41 17.53 -36.90
N GLY A 142 10.11 18.22 -35.80
CA GLY A 142 9.17 19.35 -35.76
C GLY A 142 9.72 20.53 -34.98
N LEU A 143 10.90 21.02 -35.35
CA LEU A 143 11.32 22.41 -35.17
C LEU A 143 12.31 22.80 -36.27
#